data_AF-A0A1M3M2A4-F1
#
_entry.id   AF-A0A1M3M2A4-F1
#
_cell.length_a   1.000
_cell.length_b   1.000
_cell.length_c   1.000
_cell.angle_alpha   90.00
_cell.angle_beta   90.00
_cell.angle_gamma   90.00
#
_symmetry.space_group_name_H-M   'P 1'
#
loop_
_entity.id
_entity.type
_entity.pdbx_description
1 polymer ?
#
loop_
_entity_poly.entity_id
_entity_poly.type
_entity_poly.pdbx_seq_one_letter_code
_entity_poly.pdbx_strand_id
1 'polypeptide(L)'
;MIPALLASIGLPLLVKAVGGALDSVDHPAAKAAAGALSQVGKALKADEISPEQLAEANRHMERMSELESTEATAALAQINESLRTETRSDDWYVRRWRPTFGYAVAVTWTATMCATAWAIIAEPAQAPTIIAALVNTSPIWGVALGVLGIAVVKRSHDKKIGGS
;
A
#
# COMPACT_ATOMS: atom_id res chain seq x y z
N MET A 1 -16.88 -28.44 27.12
CA MET A 1 -17.58 -29.67 26.67
C MET A 1 -17.92 -29.67 25.18
N ILE A 2 -18.30 -28.54 24.58
CA ILE A 2 -18.50 -28.42 23.11
C ILE A 2 -17.23 -28.74 22.28
N PRO A 3 -16.00 -28.35 22.69
CA PRO A 3 -14.79 -28.66 21.94
C PRO A 3 -14.45 -30.15 21.88
N ALA A 4 -14.68 -30.91 22.96
CA ALA A 4 -14.41 -32.34 23.02
C ALA A 4 -15.39 -33.16 22.15
N LEU A 5 -16.64 -32.70 22.04
CA LEU A 5 -17.68 -33.30 21.21
C LEU A 5 -17.48 -32.97 19.71
N LEU A 6 -16.99 -31.77 19.39
CA LEU A 6 -16.55 -31.40 18.04
C LEU A 6 -15.23 -32.08 17.64
N ALA A 7 -14.31 -32.31 18.58
CA ALA A 7 -13.09 -33.07 18.31
C ALA A 7 -13.39 -34.56 18.08
N SER A 8 -14.29 -35.17 18.85
CA SER A 8 -14.64 -36.59 18.72
C SER A 8 -15.56 -36.90 17.52
N ILE A 9 -16.43 -35.96 17.12
CA ILE A 9 -17.34 -36.15 15.97
C ILE A 9 -16.82 -35.47 14.69
N GLY A 10 -16.16 -34.32 14.81
CA GLY A 10 -15.73 -33.49 13.68
C GLY A 10 -14.43 -33.95 13.03
N LEU A 11 -13.45 -34.44 13.79
CA LEU A 11 -12.19 -34.93 13.21
C LEU A 11 -12.42 -36.16 12.30
N PRO A 12 -13.20 -37.18 12.70
CA PRO A 12 -13.51 -38.31 11.82
C PRO A 12 -14.31 -37.90 10.56
N LEU A 13 -15.16 -36.87 10.67
CA LEU A 13 -15.91 -36.33 9.54
C LEU A 13 -14.99 -35.59 8.56
N LEU A 14 -14.06 -34.78 9.07
CA LEU A 14 -13.05 -34.07 8.28
C LEU A 14 -12.09 -35.02 7.59
N VAL A 15 -11.59 -36.03 8.30
CA VAL A 15 -10.72 -37.08 7.73
C VAL A 15 -11.42 -37.80 6.58
N LYS A 16 -12.73 -38.10 6.73
CA LYS A 16 -13.53 -38.71 5.67
C LYS A 16 -13.76 -37.76 4.49
N ALA A 17 -14.05 -36.49 4.75
CA ALA A 17 -14.31 -35.49 3.71
C ALA A 17 -13.05 -35.17 2.89
N VAL A 18 -11.93 -34.90 3.57
CA VAL A 18 -10.63 -34.61 2.94
C VAL A 18 -10.08 -35.87 2.26
N GLY A 19 -10.17 -37.03 2.90
CA GLY A 19 -9.77 -38.31 2.31
C GLY A 19 -10.57 -38.65 1.05
N GLY A 20 -11.90 -38.42 1.05
CA GLY A 20 -12.74 -38.62 -0.12
C GLY A 20 -12.46 -37.63 -1.26
N ALA A 21 -12.19 -36.36 -0.93
CA ALA A 21 -11.78 -35.37 -1.92
C ALA A 21 -10.43 -35.73 -2.56
N LEU A 22 -9.45 -36.15 -1.76
CA LEU A 22 -8.14 -36.59 -2.27
C LEU A 22 -8.21 -37.89 -3.05
N ASP A 23 -9.13 -38.80 -2.72
CA ASP A 23 -9.34 -40.03 -3.49
C ASP A 23 -9.95 -39.75 -4.88
N SER A 24 -10.67 -38.64 -5.06
CA SER A 24 -11.20 -38.25 -6.37
C SER A 24 -10.14 -37.69 -7.34
N VAL A 25 -8.93 -37.42 -6.86
CA VAL A 25 -7.82 -36.88 -7.66
C VAL A 25 -6.97 -38.03 -8.21
N ASP A 26 -6.85 -38.13 -9.54
CA ASP A 26 -6.01 -39.11 -10.22
C ASP A 26 -4.52 -38.71 -10.20
N HIS A 27 -3.95 -38.68 -9.00
CA HIS A 27 -2.52 -38.50 -8.79
C HIS A 27 -2.02 -39.47 -7.69
N PRO A 28 -0.88 -40.17 -7.89
CA PRO A 28 -0.40 -41.18 -6.95
C PRO A 28 -0.19 -40.63 -5.52
N ALA A 29 0.28 -39.38 -5.39
CA ALA A 29 0.41 -38.74 -4.07
C ALA A 29 -0.95 -38.49 -3.39
N ALA A 30 -1.99 -38.16 -4.16
CA ALA A 30 -3.33 -37.92 -3.62
C ALA A 30 -3.98 -39.23 -3.16
N LYS A 31 -3.83 -40.31 -3.95
CA LYS A 31 -4.26 -41.67 -3.57
C LYS A 31 -3.54 -42.19 -2.32
N ALA A 32 -2.24 -41.95 -2.21
CA ALA A 32 -1.47 -42.31 -1.02
C ALA A 32 -1.95 -41.54 0.23
N ALA A 33 -2.17 -40.22 0.09
CA ALA A 33 -2.67 -39.39 1.18
C ALA A 33 -4.10 -39.79 1.61
N ALA A 34 -4.99 -40.09 0.67
CA ALA A 34 -6.34 -40.58 0.96
C ALA A 34 -6.31 -41.92 1.71
N GLY A 35 -5.43 -42.84 1.31
CA GLY A 35 -5.21 -44.12 2.00
C GLY A 35 -4.71 -43.93 3.43
N ALA A 36 -3.74 -43.03 3.64
CA ALA A 36 -3.22 -42.71 4.97
C ALA A 36 -4.28 -42.08 5.89
N LEU A 37 -5.06 -41.12 5.37
CA LEU A 37 -6.17 -40.51 6.11
C LEU A 37 -7.24 -41.54 6.51
N SER A 38 -7.55 -42.50 5.63
CA SER A 38 -8.47 -43.60 5.93
C SER A 38 -7.97 -44.48 7.08
N GLN A 39 -6.66 -44.75 7.15
CA GLN A 39 -6.05 -45.49 8.26
C GLN A 39 -6.13 -44.71 9.58
N VAL A 40 -5.84 -43.40 9.56
CA VAL A 40 -5.99 -42.53 10.74
C VAL A 40 -7.44 -42.52 11.24
N GLY A 41 -8.41 -42.45 10.33
CA GLY A 41 -9.83 -42.52 10.68
C GLY A 41 -10.25 -43.85 11.32
N LYS A 42 -9.58 -44.96 10.99
CA LYS A 42 -9.80 -46.27 11.64
C LYS A 42 -9.17 -46.32 13.02
N ALA A 43 -7.93 -45.85 13.18
CA ALA A 43 -7.25 -45.79 14.47
C ALA A 43 -8.01 -44.91 15.48
N LEU A 44 -8.59 -43.79 15.02
CA LEU A 44 -9.47 -42.94 15.83
C LEU A 44 -10.75 -43.66 16.30
N LYS A 45 -11.34 -44.52 15.45
CA LYS A 45 -12.55 -45.29 15.79
C LYS A 45 -12.25 -46.49 16.68
N ALA A 46 -11.06 -47.04 16.58
CA ALA A 46 -10.58 -48.15 17.38
C ALA A 46 -10.05 -47.71 18.75
N ASP A 47 -10.11 -46.40 19.07
CA ASP A 47 -9.57 -45.80 20.31
C ASP A 47 -8.06 -46.02 20.48
N GLU A 48 -7.35 -46.30 19.37
CA GLU A 48 -5.90 -46.49 19.33
C GLU A 48 -5.15 -45.15 19.46
N ILE A 49 -5.83 -44.04 19.19
CA ILE A 49 -5.35 -42.68 19.40
C ILE A 49 -6.12 -42.11 20.58
N SER A 50 -5.43 -41.94 21.71
CA SER A 50 -6.07 -41.49 22.94
C SER A 50 -6.63 -40.06 22.81
N PRO A 51 -7.77 -39.76 23.46
CA PRO A 51 -8.30 -38.41 23.56
C PRO A 51 -7.29 -37.41 24.14
N GLU A 52 -6.41 -37.84 25.05
CA GLU A 52 -5.37 -37.01 25.65
C GLU A 52 -4.31 -36.57 24.64
N GLN A 53 -3.87 -37.47 23.76
CA GLN A 53 -2.89 -37.15 22.70
C GLN A 53 -3.48 -36.16 21.68
N LEU A 54 -4.76 -36.31 21.34
CA LEU A 54 -5.46 -35.36 20.47
C LEU A 54 -5.65 -34.00 21.16
N ALA A 55 -5.99 -34.00 22.45
CA ALA A 55 -6.13 -32.77 23.22
C ALA A 55 -4.79 -32.03 23.33
N GLU A 56 -3.68 -32.75 23.46
CA GLU A 56 -2.34 -32.15 23.48
C GLU A 56 -1.93 -31.59 22.11
N ALA A 57 -2.15 -32.33 21.02
CA ALA A 57 -1.92 -31.84 19.67
C ALA A 57 -2.73 -30.57 19.36
N ASN A 58 -4.00 -30.52 19.78
CA ASN A 58 -4.84 -29.34 19.64
C ASN A 58 -4.31 -28.15 20.44
N ARG A 59 -3.83 -28.34 21.68
CA ARG A 59 -3.20 -27.28 22.47
C ARG A 59 -1.95 -26.71 21.78
N HIS A 60 -1.14 -27.57 21.16
CA HIS A 60 0.02 -27.12 20.39
C HIS A 60 -0.38 -26.33 19.15
N MET A 61 -1.39 -26.79 18.40
CA MET A 61 -1.92 -26.06 17.26
C MET A 61 -2.51 -24.70 17.64
N GLU A 62 -3.28 -24.64 18.73
CA GLU A 62 -3.84 -23.38 19.25
C GLU A 62 -2.72 -22.39 19.60
N ARG A 63 -1.68 -22.86 20.31
CA ARG A 63 -0.52 -22.02 20.66
C ARG A 63 0.26 -21.58 19.43
N MET A 64 0.46 -22.44 18.43
CA MET A 64 1.09 -22.04 17.17
C MET A 64 0.28 -20.98 16.43
N SER A 65 -1.03 -21.17 16.33
CA SER A 65 -1.93 -20.21 15.68
C SER A 65 -1.93 -18.85 16.39
N GLU A 66 -1.90 -18.85 17.73
CA GLU A 66 -1.78 -17.63 18.53
C GLU A 66 -0.45 -16.90 18.28
N LEU A 67 0.67 -17.65 18.23
CA LEU A 67 1.99 -17.09 17.92
C LEU A 67 2.05 -16.50 16.50
N GLU A 68 1.56 -17.22 15.49
CA GLU A 68 1.50 -16.75 14.10
C GLU A 68 0.64 -15.48 13.97
N SER A 69 -0.52 -15.45 14.63
CA SER A 69 -1.40 -14.27 14.65
C SER A 69 -0.73 -13.07 15.33
N THR A 70 -0.01 -13.31 16.42
CA THR A 70 0.73 -12.27 17.15
C THR A 70 1.87 -11.72 16.30
N GLU A 71 2.64 -12.59 15.64
CA GLU A 71 3.72 -12.21 14.75
C GLU A 71 3.21 -11.41 13.55
N ALA A 72 2.14 -11.87 12.90
CA ALA A 72 1.50 -11.15 11.81
C ALA A 72 1.02 -9.76 12.24
N THR A 73 0.41 -9.65 13.43
CA THR A 73 -0.03 -8.37 13.99
C THR A 73 1.15 -7.45 14.28
N ALA A 74 2.24 -7.97 14.85
CA ALA A 74 3.45 -7.20 15.14
C ALA A 74 4.12 -6.71 13.85
N ALA A 75 4.24 -7.55 12.83
CA ALA A 75 4.77 -7.18 11.53
C ALA A 75 3.92 -6.08 10.87
N LEU A 76 2.59 -6.22 10.87
CA LEU A 76 1.68 -5.21 10.35
C LEU A 76 1.78 -3.89 11.14
N ALA A 77 1.92 -3.96 12.47
CA ALA A 77 2.11 -2.76 13.30
C ALA A 77 3.42 -2.05 12.94
N GLN A 78 4.52 -2.78 12.78
CA GLN A 78 5.82 -2.22 12.40
C GLN A 78 5.80 -1.58 11.01
N ILE A 79 5.17 -2.24 10.03
CA ILE A 79 4.97 -1.69 8.68
C ILE A 79 4.12 -0.42 8.72
N ASN A 80 3.04 -0.42 9.48
CA ASN A 80 2.19 0.77 9.61
C ASN A 80 2.94 1.93 10.28
N GLU A 81 3.77 1.64 11.28
CA GLU A 81 4.58 2.65 11.95
C GLU A 81 5.65 3.24 11.03
N SER A 82 6.34 2.41 10.23
CA SER A 82 7.31 2.89 9.25
C SER A 82 6.65 3.74 8.16
N LEU A 83 5.51 3.31 7.62
CA LEU A 83 4.74 4.07 6.62
C LEU A 83 4.25 5.42 7.17
N ARG A 84 3.77 5.45 8.41
CA ARG A 84 3.40 6.71 9.08
C ARG A 84 4.61 7.62 9.25
N THR A 85 5.76 7.07 9.62
CA THR A 85 7.01 7.83 9.78
C THR A 85 7.48 8.40 8.45
N GLU A 86 7.46 7.62 7.36
CA GLU A 86 7.79 8.09 6.01
C GLU A 86 6.83 9.19 5.54
N THR A 87 5.53 9.02 5.78
CA THR A 87 4.51 10.01 5.41
C THR A 87 4.64 11.29 6.24
N ARG A 88 5.07 11.15 7.51
CA ARG A 88 5.33 12.25 8.44
C ARG A 88 6.75 12.79 8.35
N SER A 89 7.57 12.33 7.39
CA SER A 89 8.85 12.96 7.12
C SER A 89 8.60 14.39 6.65
N ASP A 90 8.59 15.29 7.63
CA ASP A 90 8.33 16.73 7.54
C ASP A 90 9.54 17.44 6.92
N ASP A 91 10.02 16.94 5.78
CA ASP A 91 11.14 17.57 5.11
C ASP A 91 10.74 19.00 4.72
N TRP A 92 11.38 19.93 5.41
CA TRP A 92 11.17 21.36 5.30
C TRP A 92 11.41 21.84 3.86
N TYR A 93 12.26 21.16 3.11
CA TYR A 93 12.54 21.41 1.70
C TYR A 93 11.36 21.04 0.81
N VAL A 94 10.75 19.86 1.03
CA VAL A 94 9.57 19.37 0.28
C VAL A 94 8.31 20.22 0.54
N ARG A 95 8.22 20.88 1.70
CA ARG A 95 7.12 21.81 1.99
C ARG A 95 7.32 23.20 1.39
N ARG A 96 8.57 23.68 1.32
CA ARG A 96 8.88 25.06 0.90
C ARG A 96 9.16 25.21 -0.59
N TRP A 97 9.56 24.16 -1.31
CA TRP A 97 9.89 24.31 -2.74
C TRP A 97 8.72 24.81 -3.59
N ARG A 98 7.48 24.38 -3.32
CA ARG A 98 6.30 24.83 -4.09
C ARG A 98 6.08 26.35 -3.93
N PRO A 99 5.99 26.92 -2.71
CA PRO A 99 5.98 28.37 -2.52
C PRO A 99 7.20 29.08 -3.12
N THR A 100 8.42 28.57 -2.89
CA THR A 100 9.66 29.22 -3.37
C THR A 100 9.70 29.29 -4.90
N PHE A 101 9.30 28.23 -5.58
CA PHE A 101 9.19 28.22 -7.04
C PHE A 101 8.18 29.27 -7.53
N GLY A 102 7.00 29.35 -6.90
CA GLY A 102 5.99 30.36 -7.23
C GLY A 102 6.51 31.79 -7.04
N TYR A 103 7.20 32.07 -5.94
CA TYR A 103 7.80 33.39 -5.70
C TYR A 103 8.92 33.71 -6.70
N ALA A 104 9.79 32.76 -7.00
CA ALA A 104 10.86 32.95 -7.98
C ALA A 104 10.30 33.24 -9.38
N VAL A 105 9.28 32.50 -9.80
CA VAL A 105 8.57 32.72 -11.08
C VAL A 105 7.91 34.10 -11.10
N ALA A 106 7.22 34.49 -10.03
CA ALA A 106 6.56 35.80 -9.94
C ALA A 106 7.57 36.96 -10.03
N VAL A 107 8.66 36.89 -9.26
CA VAL A 107 9.74 37.89 -9.29
C VAL A 107 10.37 37.98 -10.68
N THR A 108 10.67 36.84 -11.29
CA THR A 108 11.29 36.78 -12.62
C THR A 108 10.36 37.35 -13.69
N TRP A 109 9.06 37.05 -13.61
CA TRP A 109 8.05 37.58 -14.53
C TRP A 109 7.94 39.09 -14.40
N THR A 110 7.79 39.62 -13.17
CA THR A 110 7.73 41.06 -12.92
C THR A 110 8.99 41.76 -13.42
N ALA A 111 10.18 41.22 -13.12
CA ALA A 111 11.44 41.79 -13.59
C ALA A 111 11.51 41.81 -15.13
N THR A 112 11.11 40.72 -15.80
CA THR A 112 11.08 40.63 -17.27
C THR A 112 10.12 41.64 -17.88
N MET A 113 8.92 41.82 -17.30
CA MET A 113 7.92 42.77 -17.79
C MET A 113 8.39 44.22 -17.59
N CYS A 114 8.98 44.53 -16.44
CA CYS A 114 9.56 45.85 -16.18
C CYS A 114 10.72 46.17 -17.11
N ALA A 115 11.64 45.22 -17.32
CA ALA A 115 12.77 45.38 -18.24
C ALA A 115 12.29 45.58 -19.68
N THR A 116 11.31 44.79 -20.12
CA THR A 116 10.69 44.94 -21.44
C THR A 116 10.03 46.30 -21.61
N ALA A 117 9.23 46.74 -20.64
CA ALA A 117 8.57 48.03 -20.68
C ALA A 117 9.58 49.19 -20.73
N TRP A 118 10.63 49.11 -19.91
CA TRP A 118 11.72 50.09 -19.92
C TRP A 118 12.45 50.14 -21.26
N ALA A 119 12.79 48.98 -21.84
CA ALA A 119 13.47 48.90 -23.13
C ALA A 119 12.64 49.50 -24.28
N ILE A 120 11.32 49.30 -24.27
CA ILE A 120 10.41 49.91 -25.27
C ILE A 120 10.36 51.44 -25.12
N ILE A 121 10.37 51.95 -23.88
CA ILE A 121 10.40 53.40 -23.64
C ILE A 121 11.74 54.01 -24.05
N ALA A 122 12.85 53.32 -23.76
CA ALA A 122 14.20 53.78 -24.08
C ALA A 122 14.48 53.73 -25.59
N GLU A 123 14.03 52.68 -26.28
CA GLU A 123 14.24 52.48 -27.71
C GLU A 123 12.93 52.10 -28.44
N PRO A 124 12.01 53.06 -28.68
CA PRO A 124 10.71 52.77 -29.29
C PRO A 124 10.79 52.14 -30.68
N ALA A 125 11.85 52.45 -31.44
CA ALA A 125 12.08 51.88 -32.76
C ALA A 125 12.28 50.35 -32.72
N GLN A 126 12.77 49.81 -31.61
CA GLN A 126 12.99 48.38 -31.42
C GLN A 126 11.78 47.64 -30.85
N ALA A 127 10.69 48.36 -30.51
CA ALA A 127 9.52 47.77 -29.88
C ALA A 127 8.95 46.55 -30.64
N PRO A 128 8.84 46.54 -31.99
CA PRO A 128 8.37 45.35 -32.70
C PRO A 128 9.26 44.13 -32.49
N THR A 129 10.58 44.31 -32.53
CA THR A 129 11.57 43.25 -32.32
C THR A 129 11.53 42.70 -30.90
N ILE A 130 11.43 43.59 -29.91
CA ILE A 130 11.34 43.22 -28.49
C ILE A 130 10.05 42.42 -28.22
N ILE A 131 8.91 42.88 -28.75
CA ILE A 131 7.63 42.18 -28.61
C ILE A 131 7.69 40.79 -29.27
N ALA A 132 8.25 40.69 -30.47
CA ALA A 132 8.42 39.40 -31.17
C ALA A 132 9.31 38.43 -30.36
N ALA A 133 10.40 38.93 -29.78
CA ALA A 133 11.27 38.14 -28.92
C ALA A 133 10.53 37.67 -27.65
N LEU A 134 9.71 38.52 -27.03
CA LEU A 134 8.90 38.15 -25.87
C LEU A 134 7.91 37.03 -26.22
N VAL A 135 7.23 37.13 -27.36
CA VAL A 135 6.32 36.07 -27.84
C VAL A 135 7.07 34.74 -28.02
N ASN A 136 8.31 34.76 -28.51
CA ASN A 136 9.12 33.55 -28.66
C ASN A 136 9.49 32.88 -27.33
N THR A 137 9.39 33.59 -26.19
CA THR A 137 9.56 33.00 -24.85
C THR A 137 8.29 32.33 -24.31
N SER A 138 7.16 32.40 -25.02
CA SER A 138 5.89 31.79 -24.57
C SER A 138 6.00 30.31 -24.21
N PRO A 139 6.78 29.45 -24.93
CA PRO A 139 6.90 28.03 -24.55
C PRO A 139 7.50 27.81 -23.16
N ILE A 140 8.58 28.52 -22.81
CA ILE A 140 9.22 28.38 -21.49
C ILE A 140 8.30 28.88 -20.37
N TRP A 141 7.57 29.97 -20.61
CA TRP A 141 6.57 30.48 -19.67
C TRP A 141 5.35 29.56 -19.54
N GLY A 142 4.91 28.95 -20.63
CA GLY A 142 3.83 27.96 -20.62
C GLY A 142 4.15 26.77 -19.72
N VAL A 143 5.38 26.25 -19.78
CA VAL A 143 5.84 25.19 -18.87
C VAL A 143 5.89 25.67 -17.42
N ALA A 144 6.52 26.82 -17.15
CA ALA A 144 6.67 27.34 -15.78
C ALA A 144 5.31 27.62 -15.11
N LEU A 145 4.38 28.26 -15.83
CA LEU A 145 3.03 28.54 -15.36
C LEU A 145 2.18 27.27 -15.26
N GLY A 146 2.37 26.29 -16.14
CA GLY A 146 1.72 24.99 -16.06
C GLY A 146 2.09 24.23 -14.78
N VAL A 147 3.38 24.19 -14.44
CA VAL A 147 3.87 23.60 -13.17
C VAL A 147 3.27 24.33 -11.97
N LEU A 148 3.22 25.66 -12.00
CA LEU A 148 2.61 26.47 -10.95
C LEU A 148 1.11 26.16 -10.80
N GLY A 149 0.38 26.06 -11.91
CA GLY A 149 -1.04 25.72 -11.93
C GLY A 149 -1.33 24.36 -11.28
N ILE A 150 -0.56 23.33 -11.66
CA ILE A 150 -0.66 21.99 -11.05
C ILE A 150 -0.37 22.05 -9.55
N ALA A 151 0.67 22.78 -9.13
CA ALA A 151 1.02 22.92 -7.72
C ALA A 151 -0.09 23.59 -6.89
N VAL A 152 -0.77 24.60 -7.45
CA VAL A 152 -1.90 25.29 -6.80
C VAL A 152 -3.11 24.37 -6.66
N VAL A 153 -3.48 23.64 -7.72
CA VAL A 153 -4.60 22.68 -7.70
C VAL A 153 -4.36 21.60 -6.65
N LYS A 154 -3.16 20.99 -6.64
CA LYS A 154 -2.82 19.95 -5.67
C LYS A 154 -2.88 20.48 -4.23
N ARG A 155 -2.34 21.66 -3.97
CA ARG A 155 -2.45 22.31 -2.64
C ARG A 155 -3.89 22.60 -2.23
N SER A 156 -4.75 22.96 -3.18
CA SER A 156 -6.18 23.17 -2.92
C SER A 156 -6.88 21.86 -2.51
N HIS A 157 -6.55 20.75 -3.18
CA HIS A 157 -7.04 19.42 -2.80
C HIS A 157 -6.51 18.98 -1.43
N ASP A 158 -5.22 19.18 -1.17
CA ASP A 158 -4.60 18.88 0.13
C ASP A 158 -5.32 19.62 1.28
N LYS A 159 -5.69 20.89 1.08
CA LYS A 159 -6.48 21.68 2.05
C LYS A 159 -7.90 21.17 2.26
N LYS A 160 -8.56 20.67 1.19
CA LYS A 160 -9.93 20.12 1.27
C LYS A 160 -9.98 18.79 2.03
N ILE A 161 -8.93 17.97 1.91
CA ILE A 161 -8.84 16.65 2.57
C ILE A 161 -8.33 16.80 4.00
N GLY A 162 -7.42 17.75 4.26
CA GLY A 162 -6.79 17.98 5.56
C GLY A 162 -7.55 18.89 6.53
N GLY A 163 -8.78 19.29 6.22
CA GLY A 163 -9.75 19.97 7.09
C GLY A 163 -9.20 20.73 8.30
N SER A 164 -8.80 21.98 8.08
CA SER A 164 -8.85 23.07 9.06
C SER A 164 -9.40 24.31 8.38
#